data_AF-A0A0Q9R5K1-F1
#
_entry.id   AF-A0A0Q9R5K1-F1
#
_cell.length_a   1.000
_cell.length_b   1.000
_cell.length_c   1.000
_cell.angle_alpha   90.00
_cell.angle_beta   90.00
_cell.angle_gamma   90.00
#
_symmetry.space_group_name_H-M   'P 1'
#
loop_
_entity.id
_entity.type
_entity.pdbx_description
1 polymer ?
#
loop_
_entity_poly.entity_id
_entity_poly.type
_entity_poly.pdbx_seq_one_letter_code
_entity_poly.pdbx_strand_id
1 'polypeptide(L)'
;MPTTPTDVQIPSGLPVLPGVVLTGSYLLTDVPPLNRGDTMDAIVLPHRRVALMVADVVGQGFGAALAVTQVRAILRERLTGGAGLLGALESVDAYAEHHPETCATTMCVAVLDLDNGHVEYGTAGHLPPMILTPFRPARMLPSEQGRPLGTGGDFHTGWAKLAPEDLLVLYTDGLVRTPARSLDLANAQLLQVAATALDRTMSGPAVQRGDEVCRAILNGAGTAGDVRDDVALIVGARSPAPATYSIRASASTASASTVRDGLRDWLDAIGAGLLDHIGLDHALAELVTNAAQHAYPDDTRDAERPLWVDAALDDSGTVTVTVSDAGRWREEVSDGRGLMMAAALADSMDVRRGPRGTEVELRLKLARPVQLLQSEPEPRAAPVVDDHDGELHTVAARGSLVAKGPIDGVTIEVFDAALHEATRAGTASATVDLSGVTHLASPGVQSLFEFLARTKRAGAELTFLAPAGSPAAQIMTLVGLVSA
;
A
#
# COMPACT_ATOMS: atom_id res chain seq x y z
N MET A 1 18.83 2.63 -7.40
CA MET A 1 19.30 2.59 -5.99
C MET A 1 18.41 3.53 -5.22
N PRO A 2 17.77 3.10 -4.11
CA PRO A 2 16.97 3.99 -3.27
C PRO A 2 17.87 5.12 -2.75
N THR A 3 17.38 6.35 -2.84
CA THR A 3 18.12 7.57 -2.49
C THR A 3 17.61 8.22 -1.22
N THR A 4 16.42 7.82 -0.75
CA THR A 4 15.76 8.33 0.45
C THR A 4 15.19 7.18 1.30
N PRO A 5 14.95 7.39 2.62
CA PRO A 5 14.23 6.44 3.45
C PRO A 5 12.83 6.11 2.90
N THR A 6 12.15 7.08 2.30
CA THR A 6 10.84 6.91 1.66
C THR A 6 10.90 5.92 0.50
N ASP A 7 11.96 5.95 -0.32
CA ASP A 7 12.17 5.01 -1.43
C ASP A 7 12.24 3.54 -0.97
N VAL A 8 12.51 3.32 0.32
CA VAL A 8 12.57 1.98 0.95
C VAL A 8 11.22 1.62 1.58
N GLN A 9 10.50 2.61 2.13
CA GLN A 9 9.23 2.41 2.84
C GLN A 9 8.09 2.04 1.90
N ILE A 10 8.02 2.63 0.69
CA ILE A 10 6.96 2.34 -0.28
C ILE A 10 7.47 1.55 -1.50
N PRO A 11 6.66 0.65 -2.07
CA PRO A 11 7.02 -0.01 -3.33
C PRO A 11 7.06 1.02 -4.46
N SER A 12 7.99 0.83 -5.41
CA SER A 12 8.09 1.66 -6.61
C SER A 12 6.84 1.62 -7.50
N GLY A 13 6.03 0.57 -7.35
CA GLY A 13 4.73 0.44 -7.99
C GLY A 13 3.99 -0.79 -7.46
N LEU A 14 2.68 -0.79 -7.64
CA LEU A 14 1.80 -1.91 -7.35
C LEU A 14 1.66 -2.80 -8.60
N PRO A 15 1.54 -4.13 -8.45
CA PRO A 15 1.37 -5.03 -9.58
C PRO A 15 0.03 -4.76 -10.28
N VAL A 16 0.05 -4.81 -11.61
CA VAL A 16 -1.18 -4.82 -12.42
C VAL A 16 -1.65 -6.26 -12.56
N LEU A 17 -2.89 -6.57 -12.17
CA LEU A 17 -3.38 -7.95 -12.06
C LEU A 17 -4.73 -8.14 -12.78
N PRO A 18 -4.98 -9.34 -13.33
CA PRO A 18 -6.28 -9.66 -13.91
C PRO A 18 -7.33 -9.85 -12.80
N GLY A 19 -8.34 -8.99 -12.78
CA GLY A 19 -9.50 -9.08 -11.88
C GLY A 19 -9.46 -8.16 -10.66
N VAL A 20 -8.42 -7.35 -10.52
CA VAL A 20 -8.36 -6.26 -9.55
C VAL A 20 -7.47 -5.13 -10.07
N VAL A 21 -7.90 -3.89 -9.86
CA VAL A 21 -7.05 -2.72 -10.06
C VAL A 21 -6.58 -2.21 -8.70
N LEU A 22 -5.26 -2.10 -8.54
CA LEU A 22 -4.65 -1.58 -7.33
C LEU A 22 -4.31 -0.10 -7.52
N THR A 23 -4.69 0.74 -6.56
CA THR A 23 -4.28 2.14 -6.44
C THR A 23 -3.60 2.32 -5.09
N GLY A 24 -2.43 2.96 -5.08
CA GLY A 24 -1.72 3.32 -3.85
C GLY A 24 -1.45 4.81 -3.81
N SER A 25 -1.64 5.43 -2.66
CA SER A 25 -1.34 6.84 -2.44
C SER A 25 -0.68 7.02 -1.08
N TYR A 26 0.44 7.73 -1.06
CA TYR A 26 1.19 8.02 0.16
C TYR A 26 1.25 9.54 0.35
N LEU A 27 0.78 10.04 1.49
CA LEU A 27 0.88 11.46 1.86
C LEU A 27 2.04 11.61 2.85
N LEU A 28 3.09 12.32 2.40
CA LEU A 28 4.19 12.77 3.26
C LEU A 28 3.80 14.07 3.94
N THR A 29 3.94 14.10 5.26
CA THR A 29 3.83 15.34 6.04
C THR A 29 5.16 16.08 6.06
N ASP A 30 5.09 17.41 6.03
CA ASP A 30 6.24 18.31 6.22
C ASP A 30 6.49 18.65 7.71
N VAL A 31 5.65 18.11 8.60
CA VAL A 31 5.73 18.32 10.05
C VAL A 31 6.81 17.40 10.65
N PRO A 32 7.90 17.95 11.23
CA PRO A 32 8.91 17.14 11.87
C PRO A 32 8.33 16.32 13.03
N PRO A 33 8.81 15.08 13.26
CA PRO A 33 9.77 14.35 12.43
C PRO A 33 9.26 13.91 11.05
N LEU A 34 10.13 14.02 10.03
CA LEU A 34 9.89 13.57 8.64
C LEU A 34 10.17 12.06 8.49
N ASN A 35 9.51 11.41 7.50
CA ASN A 35 9.63 9.98 7.20
C ASN A 35 9.22 9.09 8.38
N ARG A 36 7.93 9.09 8.64
CA ARG A 36 7.32 8.25 9.68
C ARG A 36 7.20 6.82 9.16
N GLY A 37 7.02 5.86 10.05
CA GLY A 37 7.17 4.43 9.73
C GLY A 37 6.08 3.81 8.87
N ASP A 38 5.23 4.63 8.25
CA ASP A 38 4.12 4.20 7.42
C ASP A 38 4.58 3.50 6.14
N THR A 39 3.87 2.44 5.78
CA THR A 39 4.15 1.66 4.58
C THR A 39 2.89 1.01 4.03
N MET A 40 2.96 0.65 2.75
CA MET A 40 2.02 -0.24 2.09
C MET A 40 2.76 -1.24 1.22
N ASP A 41 2.15 -2.38 0.90
CA ASP A 41 2.66 -3.29 -0.12
C ASP A 41 1.52 -4.11 -0.74
N ALA A 42 1.77 -4.64 -1.93
CA ALA A 42 0.91 -5.60 -2.61
C ALA A 42 1.75 -6.81 -3.04
N ILE A 43 1.43 -7.98 -2.48
CA ILE A 43 2.18 -9.21 -2.68
C ILE A 43 1.33 -10.17 -3.52
N VAL A 44 1.79 -10.46 -4.73
CA VAL A 44 1.16 -11.47 -5.60
C VAL A 44 1.42 -12.85 -5.03
N LEU A 45 0.36 -13.63 -4.82
CA LEU A 45 0.40 -14.96 -4.22
C LEU A 45 -0.03 -16.04 -5.23
N PRO A 46 0.38 -17.30 -5.02
CA PRO A 46 -0.11 -18.42 -5.81
C PRO A 46 -1.64 -18.56 -5.76
N HIS A 47 -2.21 -19.13 -6.83
CA HIS A 47 -3.66 -19.37 -7.00
C HIS A 47 -4.49 -18.09 -7.13
N ARG A 48 -4.04 -17.13 -7.97
CA ARG A 48 -4.76 -15.88 -8.27
C ARG A 48 -5.19 -15.11 -7.02
N ARG A 49 -4.28 -15.02 -6.05
CA ARG A 49 -4.46 -14.27 -4.81
C ARG A 49 -3.50 -13.09 -4.73
N VAL A 50 -3.91 -12.04 -4.04
CA VAL A 50 -3.06 -10.89 -3.74
C VAL A 50 -3.23 -10.48 -2.29
N ALA A 51 -2.14 -10.27 -1.58
CA ALA A 51 -2.16 -9.68 -0.25
C ALA A 51 -1.92 -8.18 -0.34
N LEU A 52 -2.80 -7.39 0.24
CA LEU A 52 -2.62 -5.96 0.46
C LEU A 52 -2.21 -5.77 1.93
N MET A 53 -1.25 -4.91 2.18
CA MET A 53 -0.88 -4.55 3.55
C MET A 53 -0.69 -3.05 3.72
N VAL A 54 -0.96 -2.59 4.93
CA VAL A 54 -0.47 -1.32 5.48
C VAL A 54 0.13 -1.60 6.85
N ALA A 55 1.15 -0.84 7.21
CA ALA A 55 1.72 -0.89 8.56
C ALA A 55 2.24 0.49 8.96
N ASP A 56 2.21 0.76 10.26
CA ASP A 56 2.87 1.89 10.89
C ASP A 56 3.91 1.34 11.88
N VAL A 57 5.18 1.59 11.54
CA VAL A 57 6.33 1.21 12.35
C VAL A 57 6.71 2.32 13.30
N VAL A 58 6.99 1.94 14.55
CA VAL A 58 7.42 2.90 15.56
C VAL A 58 8.79 3.49 15.22
N GLY A 59 8.88 4.81 15.26
CA GLY A 59 10.10 5.57 15.02
C GLY A 59 10.06 6.34 13.71
N GLN A 60 11.23 6.73 13.23
CA GLN A 60 11.38 7.57 12.05
C GLN A 60 12.70 7.29 11.32
N GLY A 61 12.78 7.72 10.06
CA GLY A 61 14.01 7.66 9.27
C GLY A 61 14.50 6.23 9.01
N PHE A 62 15.81 6.03 9.06
CA PHE A 62 16.43 4.77 8.60
C PHE A 62 16.04 3.54 9.44
N GLY A 63 15.88 3.71 10.76
CA GLY A 63 15.47 2.61 11.65
C GLY A 63 14.07 2.09 11.30
N ALA A 64 13.12 3.00 11.11
CA ALA A 64 11.77 2.66 10.68
C ALA A 64 11.76 2.02 9.28
N ALA A 65 12.55 2.56 8.33
CA ALA A 65 12.68 1.99 6.99
C ALA A 65 13.23 0.55 7.00
N LEU A 66 14.20 0.26 7.88
CA LEU A 66 14.74 -1.08 8.06
C LEU A 66 13.68 -2.04 8.61
N ALA A 67 12.97 -1.64 9.66
CA ALA A 67 11.90 -2.43 10.27
C ALA A 67 10.75 -2.72 9.29
N VAL A 68 10.30 -1.71 8.53
CA VAL A 68 9.33 -1.90 7.42
C VAL A 68 9.82 -2.96 6.44
N THR A 69 11.09 -2.89 6.03
CA THR A 69 11.67 -3.82 5.06
C THR A 69 11.70 -5.25 5.61
N GLN A 70 12.09 -5.44 6.87
CA GLN A 70 12.11 -6.74 7.53
C GLN A 70 10.70 -7.34 7.63
N VAL A 71 9.73 -6.55 8.11
CA VAL A 71 8.32 -6.94 8.21
C VAL A 71 7.78 -7.39 6.85
N ARG A 72 7.97 -6.59 5.80
CA ARG A 72 7.52 -6.91 4.44
C ARG A 72 8.19 -8.17 3.88
N ALA A 73 9.49 -8.33 4.12
CA ALA A 73 10.24 -9.50 3.64
C ALA A 73 9.74 -10.80 4.27
N ILE A 74 9.53 -10.81 5.59
CA ILE A 74 9.00 -11.97 6.32
C ILE A 74 7.57 -12.26 5.85
N LEU A 75 6.70 -11.25 5.84
CA LEU A 75 5.31 -11.43 5.41
C LEU A 75 5.23 -12.01 3.99
N ARG A 76 6.04 -11.47 3.06
CA ARG A 76 6.13 -11.97 1.68
C ARG A 76 6.59 -13.41 1.61
N GLU A 77 7.66 -13.78 2.32
CA GLU A 77 8.17 -15.15 2.34
C GLU A 77 7.12 -16.13 2.89
N ARG A 78 6.49 -15.81 4.02
CA ARG A 78 5.51 -16.69 4.67
C ARG A 78 4.23 -16.86 3.85
N LEU A 79 3.70 -15.78 3.29
CA LEU A 79 2.49 -15.84 2.47
C LEU A 79 2.73 -16.59 1.15
N THR A 80 3.86 -16.34 0.47
CA THR A 80 4.20 -17.06 -0.77
C THR A 80 4.56 -18.52 -0.53
N GLY A 81 5.15 -18.83 0.63
CA GLY A 81 5.41 -20.18 1.12
C GLY A 81 4.16 -20.95 1.57
N GLY A 82 2.99 -20.31 1.61
CA GLY A 82 1.71 -20.97 1.90
C GLY A 82 1.38 -21.14 3.39
N ALA A 83 2.01 -20.36 4.29
CA ALA A 83 1.72 -20.41 5.73
C ALA A 83 0.28 -19.98 6.10
N GLY A 84 -0.46 -19.37 5.16
CA GLY A 84 -1.73 -18.71 5.44
C GLY A 84 -1.53 -17.34 6.11
N LEU A 85 -2.59 -16.55 6.24
CA LEU A 85 -2.48 -15.20 6.80
C LEU A 85 -2.12 -15.23 8.29
N LEU A 86 -2.82 -16.05 9.07
CA LEU A 86 -2.56 -16.17 10.51
C LEU A 86 -1.11 -16.57 10.80
N GLY A 87 -0.63 -17.64 10.16
CA GLY A 87 0.75 -18.11 10.35
C GLY A 87 1.80 -17.11 9.87
N ALA A 88 1.48 -16.26 8.89
CA ALA A 88 2.35 -15.18 8.47
C ALA A 88 2.43 -14.06 9.51
N LEU A 89 1.28 -13.65 10.10
CA LEU A 89 1.24 -12.68 11.20
C LEU A 89 2.01 -13.19 12.42
N GLU A 90 1.78 -14.43 12.84
CA GLU A 90 2.52 -15.07 13.95
C GLU A 90 4.03 -15.11 13.71
N SER A 91 4.46 -15.32 12.46
CA SER A 91 5.89 -15.34 12.11
C SER A 91 6.53 -13.95 12.20
N VAL A 92 5.81 -12.90 11.78
CA VAL A 92 6.27 -11.52 11.90
C VAL A 92 6.29 -11.09 13.37
N ASP A 93 5.29 -11.50 14.16
CA ASP A 93 5.21 -11.21 15.59
C ASP A 93 6.37 -11.83 16.36
N ALA A 94 6.64 -13.13 16.15
CA ALA A 94 7.77 -13.82 16.77
C ALA A 94 9.13 -13.18 16.43
N TYR A 95 9.26 -12.63 15.21
CA TYR A 95 10.42 -11.84 14.83
C TYR A 95 10.47 -10.53 15.63
N ALA A 96 9.37 -9.80 15.72
CA ALA A 96 9.27 -8.51 16.39
C ALA A 96 9.51 -8.58 17.91
N GLU A 97 9.18 -9.69 18.56
CA GLU A 97 9.49 -9.93 19.98
C GLU A 97 10.99 -9.82 20.30
N HIS A 98 11.85 -10.09 19.32
CA HIS A 98 13.30 -10.14 19.49
C HIS A 98 14.03 -8.96 18.82
N HIS A 99 13.31 -8.10 18.10
CA HIS A 99 13.86 -7.01 17.29
C HIS A 99 13.19 -5.68 17.66
N PRO A 100 13.81 -4.88 18.56
CA PRO A 100 13.22 -3.66 19.11
C PRO A 100 12.71 -2.67 18.05
N GLU A 101 13.36 -2.62 16.89
CA GLU A 101 12.98 -1.74 15.77
C GLU A 101 11.61 -2.09 15.15
N THR A 102 11.15 -3.33 15.28
CA THR A 102 9.85 -3.82 14.78
C THR A 102 8.82 -4.04 15.90
N CYS A 103 9.23 -3.90 17.16
CA CYS A 103 8.34 -4.07 18.30
C CYS A 103 7.36 -2.89 18.38
N ALA A 104 6.11 -3.20 18.70
CA ALA A 104 4.96 -2.31 18.70
C ALA A 104 4.55 -1.74 17.32
N THR A 105 5.05 -2.31 16.22
CA THR A 105 4.51 -2.03 14.88
C THR A 105 3.05 -2.44 14.79
N THR A 106 2.21 -1.54 14.29
CA THR A 106 0.81 -1.85 13.96
C THR A 106 0.70 -2.23 12.49
N MET A 107 -0.16 -3.19 12.15
CA MET A 107 -0.37 -3.58 10.76
C MET A 107 -1.77 -4.12 10.47
N CYS A 108 -2.20 -3.93 9.23
CA CYS A 108 -3.38 -4.57 8.67
C CYS A 108 -3.01 -5.27 7.37
N VAL A 109 -3.39 -6.53 7.23
CA VAL A 109 -3.13 -7.35 6.04
C VAL A 109 -4.43 -7.99 5.57
N ALA A 110 -4.68 -7.96 4.26
CA ALA A 110 -5.84 -8.58 3.65
C ALA A 110 -5.45 -9.37 2.40
N VAL A 111 -5.79 -10.65 2.36
CA VAL A 111 -5.58 -11.55 1.24
C VAL A 111 -6.88 -11.67 0.43
N LEU A 112 -6.86 -11.17 -0.80
CA LEU A 112 -7.97 -11.23 -1.74
C LEU A 112 -7.77 -12.39 -2.74
N ASP A 113 -8.76 -13.27 -2.82
CA ASP A 113 -8.93 -14.27 -3.88
C ASP A 113 -9.65 -13.64 -5.07
N LEU A 114 -8.97 -13.58 -6.22
CA LEU A 114 -9.47 -12.89 -7.41
C LEU A 114 -10.56 -13.69 -8.13
N ASP A 115 -10.62 -15.00 -7.95
CA ASP A 115 -11.59 -15.88 -8.61
C ASP A 115 -12.98 -15.71 -7.99
N ASN A 116 -13.05 -15.77 -6.65
CA ASN A 116 -14.34 -15.76 -5.95
C ASN A 116 -14.61 -14.47 -5.17
N GLY A 117 -13.61 -13.60 -5.00
CA GLY A 117 -13.71 -12.34 -4.25
C GLY A 117 -13.68 -12.51 -2.74
N HIS A 118 -13.32 -13.67 -2.22
CA HIS A 118 -13.14 -13.86 -0.78
C HIS A 118 -11.94 -13.06 -0.28
N VAL A 119 -12.11 -12.43 0.88
CA VAL A 119 -11.05 -11.73 1.58
C VAL A 119 -10.87 -12.37 2.94
N GLU A 120 -9.66 -12.83 3.22
CA GLU A 120 -9.19 -13.09 4.56
C GLU A 120 -8.42 -11.85 5.04
N TYR A 121 -8.66 -11.34 6.23
CA TYR A 121 -7.93 -10.19 6.76
C TYR A 121 -7.56 -10.38 8.22
N GLY A 122 -6.50 -9.71 8.67
CA GLY A 122 -6.04 -9.74 10.05
C GLY A 122 -5.36 -8.43 10.41
N THR A 123 -5.42 -8.07 11.69
CA THR A 123 -4.85 -6.84 12.24
C THR A 123 -3.94 -7.17 13.42
N ALA A 124 -2.84 -6.41 13.53
CA ALA A 124 -1.98 -6.36 14.71
C ALA A 124 -2.02 -4.93 15.24
N GLY A 125 -2.88 -4.66 16.24
CA GLY A 125 -3.03 -3.33 16.84
C GLY A 125 -3.47 -2.22 15.88
N HIS A 126 -4.02 -2.57 14.71
CA HIS A 126 -4.32 -1.64 13.63
C HIS A 126 -5.83 -1.54 13.36
N LEU A 127 -6.27 -0.41 12.78
CA LEU A 127 -7.62 -0.24 12.25
C LEU A 127 -7.95 -1.30 11.18
N PRO A 128 -9.17 -1.86 11.19
CA PRO A 128 -9.57 -2.85 10.20
C PRO A 128 -9.78 -2.22 8.82
N PRO A 129 -9.70 -3.03 7.76
CA PRO A 129 -9.96 -2.56 6.41
C PRO A 129 -11.44 -2.21 6.25
N MET A 130 -11.76 -1.40 5.25
CA MET A 130 -13.14 -1.09 4.88
C MET A 130 -13.50 -1.65 3.50
N ILE A 131 -14.78 -1.95 3.33
CA ILE A 131 -15.37 -2.31 2.04
C ILE A 131 -16.33 -1.21 1.60
N LEU A 132 -16.11 -0.75 0.38
CA LEU A 132 -17.00 0.17 -0.31
C LEU A 132 -17.77 -0.61 -1.36
N THR A 133 -19.09 -0.54 -1.29
CA THR A 133 -19.99 -1.13 -2.27
C THR A 133 -20.81 -0.02 -2.91
N PRO A 134 -20.94 0.00 -4.25
CA PRO A 134 -21.72 1.02 -4.95
C PRO A 134 -23.15 1.16 -4.41
N PHE A 135 -23.60 2.40 -4.19
CA PHE A 135 -24.95 2.74 -3.72
C PHE A 135 -25.36 2.05 -2.40
N ARG A 136 -24.38 1.58 -1.64
CA ARG A 136 -24.55 0.90 -0.35
C ARG A 136 -23.70 1.61 0.69
N PRO A 137 -24.11 1.61 1.96
CA PRO A 137 -23.28 2.18 3.02
C PRO A 137 -21.92 1.50 3.04
N ALA A 138 -20.86 2.31 2.99
CA ALA A 138 -19.51 1.86 3.28
C ALA A 138 -19.45 1.29 4.70
N ARG A 139 -18.62 0.28 4.91
CA ARG A 139 -18.49 -0.37 6.22
C ARG A 139 -17.05 -0.75 6.52
N MET A 140 -16.64 -0.56 7.77
CA MET A 140 -15.43 -1.19 8.30
C MET A 140 -15.69 -2.68 8.53
N LEU A 141 -14.68 -3.51 8.30
CA LEU A 141 -14.76 -4.93 8.65
C LEU A 141 -14.67 -5.09 10.18
N PRO A 142 -15.39 -6.06 10.77
CA PRO A 142 -15.27 -6.32 12.19
C PRO A 142 -13.87 -6.84 12.50
N SER A 143 -13.25 -6.35 13.56
CA SER A 143 -11.98 -6.89 14.04
C SER A 143 -12.06 -7.09 15.53
N GLU A 144 -11.48 -8.19 15.99
CA GLU A 144 -11.13 -8.32 17.40
C GLU A 144 -9.96 -7.37 17.69
N GLN A 145 -9.83 -6.94 18.94
CA GLN A 145 -8.75 -6.05 19.36
C GLN A 145 -7.44 -6.85 19.32
N GLY A 146 -6.66 -6.68 18.25
CA GLY A 146 -5.34 -7.27 18.11
C GLY A 146 -4.29 -6.43 18.85
N ARG A 147 -3.20 -7.07 19.26
CA ARG A 147 -2.04 -6.36 19.84
C ARG A 147 -1.01 -6.01 18.75
N PRO A 148 -0.24 -4.92 18.93
CA PRO A 148 0.88 -4.61 18.05
C PRO A 148 1.93 -5.73 18.07
N LEU A 149 2.71 -5.84 17.00
CA LEU A 149 3.72 -6.89 16.86
C LEU A 149 4.76 -6.84 17.99
N GLY A 150 5.21 -8.00 18.45
CA GLY A 150 6.26 -8.13 19.46
C GLY A 150 5.81 -7.76 20.88
N THR A 151 4.53 -7.45 21.09
CA THR A 151 3.97 -7.08 22.40
C THR A 151 3.24 -8.25 23.09
N GLY A 152 3.16 -9.39 22.40
CA GLY A 152 2.58 -10.64 22.86
C GLY A 152 1.05 -10.63 22.87
N GLY A 153 0.42 -11.66 22.33
CA GLY A 153 -1.03 -11.80 22.20
C GLY A 153 -1.36 -12.77 21.08
N ASP A 154 -2.63 -13.11 20.93
CA ASP A 154 -3.08 -13.95 19.81
C ASP A 154 -3.57 -13.06 18.66
N PHE A 155 -3.38 -13.53 17.43
CA PHE A 155 -3.94 -12.90 16.24
C PHE A 155 -5.18 -13.67 15.77
N HIS A 156 -6.12 -12.93 15.19
CA HIS A 156 -7.34 -13.49 14.63
C HIS A 156 -7.50 -13.02 13.20
N THR A 157 -8.03 -13.90 12.35
CA THR A 157 -8.39 -13.54 10.97
C THR A 157 -9.91 -13.49 10.82
N GLY A 158 -10.37 -12.49 10.08
CA GLY A 158 -11.76 -12.32 9.68
C GLY A 158 -11.95 -12.62 8.20
N TRP A 159 -13.21 -12.76 7.81
CA TRP A 159 -13.60 -13.08 6.43
C TRP A 159 -14.62 -12.08 5.89
N ALA A 160 -14.45 -11.71 4.63
CA ALA A 160 -15.40 -10.91 3.88
C ALA A 160 -15.46 -11.38 2.41
N LYS A 161 -16.36 -10.76 1.65
CA LYS A 161 -16.51 -11.01 0.22
C LYS A 161 -16.68 -9.69 -0.51
N LEU A 162 -15.92 -9.52 -1.60
CA LEU A 162 -16.07 -8.47 -2.58
C LEU A 162 -16.84 -9.00 -3.77
N ALA A 163 -17.95 -8.36 -4.11
CA ALA A 163 -18.57 -8.48 -5.42
C ALA A 163 -17.67 -7.83 -6.50
N PRO A 164 -17.88 -8.15 -7.79
CA PRO A 164 -17.37 -7.29 -8.84
C PRO A 164 -17.77 -5.84 -8.55
N GLU A 165 -16.86 -4.90 -8.81
CA GLU A 165 -17.04 -3.47 -8.53
C GLU A 165 -16.92 -3.03 -7.05
N ASP A 166 -16.83 -3.94 -6.09
CA ASP A 166 -16.49 -3.55 -4.72
C ASP A 166 -15.03 -3.10 -4.61
N LEU A 167 -14.77 -2.20 -3.67
CA LEU A 167 -13.43 -1.75 -3.32
C LEU A 167 -13.08 -2.22 -1.90
N LEU A 168 -11.88 -2.76 -1.76
CA LEU A 168 -11.23 -3.00 -0.47
C LEU A 168 -10.25 -1.86 -0.21
N VAL A 169 -10.33 -1.23 0.96
CA VAL A 169 -9.45 -0.11 1.32
C VAL A 169 -8.73 -0.41 2.63
N LEU A 170 -7.41 -0.32 2.59
CA LEU A 170 -6.53 -0.38 3.76
C LEU A 170 -5.82 0.97 3.87
N TYR A 171 -5.69 1.47 5.09
CA TYR A 171 -5.12 2.77 5.35
C TYR A 171 -4.45 2.79 6.72
N THR A 172 -3.43 3.62 6.91
CA THR A 172 -2.82 3.89 8.22
C THR A 172 -3.60 4.92 9.03
N ASP A 173 -3.38 4.94 10.34
CA ASP A 173 -4.18 5.70 11.29
C ASP A 173 -3.99 7.23 11.23
N GLY A 174 -2.96 7.71 10.51
CA GLY A 174 -2.76 9.13 10.19
C GLY A 174 -3.97 9.80 9.55
N LEU A 175 -4.84 9.03 8.86
CA LEU A 175 -6.11 9.55 8.31
C LEU A 175 -7.17 9.92 9.34
N VAL A 176 -7.14 9.30 10.52
CA VAL A 176 -8.22 9.41 11.52
C VAL A 176 -7.75 10.00 12.84
N ARG A 177 -6.44 10.15 13.04
CA ARG A 177 -5.83 10.68 14.27
C ARG A 177 -5.73 12.20 14.26
N THR A 178 -6.88 12.87 14.30
CA THR A 178 -6.97 14.32 14.55
C THR A 178 -7.23 14.59 16.04
N PRO A 179 -6.41 15.41 16.75
CA PRO A 179 -6.56 15.65 18.20
C PRO A 179 -7.95 16.15 18.64
N ALA A 180 -8.64 16.87 17.75
CA ALA A 180 -9.93 17.50 18.04
C ALA A 180 -11.16 16.57 17.85
N ARG A 181 -10.98 15.31 17.45
CA ARG A 181 -12.10 14.42 17.10
C ARG A 181 -11.93 13.01 17.68
N SER A 182 -13.04 12.43 18.16
CA SER A 182 -13.08 11.01 18.52
C SER A 182 -12.88 10.13 17.27
N LEU A 183 -12.20 8.98 17.42
CA LEU A 183 -11.97 8.03 16.32
C LEU A 183 -13.28 7.61 15.62
N ASP A 184 -14.38 7.42 16.35
CA ASP A 184 -15.67 7.02 15.77
C ASP A 184 -16.22 8.03 14.76
N LEU A 185 -16.13 9.32 15.07
CA LEU A 185 -16.56 10.39 14.18
C LEU A 185 -15.63 10.49 12.96
N ALA A 186 -14.32 10.34 13.17
CA ALA A 186 -13.36 10.33 12.07
C ALA A 186 -13.60 9.16 11.11
N ASN A 187 -13.84 7.96 11.64
CA ASN A 187 -14.19 6.77 10.86
C ASN A 187 -15.52 6.96 10.08
N ALA A 188 -16.55 7.50 10.73
CA ALA A 188 -17.84 7.75 10.08
C ALA A 188 -17.71 8.74 8.91
N GLN A 189 -16.94 9.81 9.09
CA GLN A 189 -16.68 10.77 8.01
C GLN A 189 -15.86 10.14 6.87
N LEU A 190 -14.82 9.38 7.19
CA LEU A 190 -14.00 8.69 6.20
C LEU A 190 -14.84 7.76 5.33
N LEU A 191 -15.71 6.95 5.95
CA LEU A 191 -16.67 6.07 5.26
C LEU A 191 -17.60 6.87 4.33
N GLN A 192 -18.12 8.00 4.79
CA GLN A 192 -19.03 8.84 4.01
C GLN A 192 -18.32 9.46 2.78
N VAL A 193 -17.11 9.97 2.96
CA VAL A 193 -16.29 10.54 1.89
C VAL A 193 -15.96 9.48 0.84
N ALA A 194 -15.50 8.32 1.28
CA ALA A 194 -15.14 7.21 0.41
C ALA A 194 -16.35 6.67 -0.38
N ALA A 195 -17.50 6.50 0.28
CA ALA A 195 -18.74 6.08 -0.39
C ALA A 195 -19.19 7.08 -1.46
N THR A 196 -19.18 8.37 -1.12
CA THR A 196 -19.58 9.44 -2.05
C THR A 196 -18.67 9.51 -3.27
N ALA A 197 -17.37 9.26 -3.08
CA ALA A 197 -16.37 9.22 -4.16
C ALA A 197 -16.59 8.04 -5.12
N LEU A 198 -16.86 6.86 -4.57
CA LEU A 198 -17.19 5.67 -5.36
C LEU A 198 -18.45 5.90 -6.20
N ASP A 199 -19.53 6.41 -5.59
CA ASP A 199 -20.80 6.64 -6.28
C ASP A 199 -20.66 7.59 -7.49
N ARG A 200 -19.75 8.57 -7.43
CA ARG A 200 -19.49 9.51 -8.55
C ARG A 200 -18.78 8.87 -9.75
N THR A 201 -18.08 7.77 -9.54
CA THR A 201 -17.24 7.12 -10.55
C THR A 201 -17.73 5.75 -10.97
N MET A 202 -18.96 5.39 -10.60
CA MET A 202 -19.53 4.07 -10.88
C MET A 202 -19.61 3.71 -12.36
N SER A 203 -19.90 4.67 -13.22
CA SER A 203 -19.91 4.44 -14.67
C SER A 203 -18.50 4.40 -15.30
N GLY A 204 -17.46 4.65 -14.50
CA GLY A 204 -16.08 4.73 -14.93
C GLY A 204 -15.33 3.40 -14.78
N PRO A 205 -14.15 3.27 -15.43
CA PRO A 205 -13.26 2.12 -15.25
C PRO A 205 -12.86 1.91 -13.80
N ALA A 206 -12.51 0.69 -13.42
CA ALA A 206 -12.05 0.36 -12.06
C ALA A 206 -10.85 1.23 -11.61
N VAL A 207 -9.97 1.56 -12.55
CA VAL A 207 -8.85 2.52 -12.41
C VAL A 207 -9.34 3.87 -11.86
N GLN A 208 -10.36 4.45 -12.50
CA GLN A 208 -10.92 5.74 -12.10
C GLN A 208 -11.58 5.68 -10.72
N ARG A 209 -12.25 4.56 -10.41
CA ARG A 209 -12.91 4.36 -9.11
C ARG A 209 -11.91 4.32 -7.96
N GLY A 210 -10.82 3.57 -8.12
CA GLY A 210 -9.73 3.51 -7.13
C GLY A 210 -9.08 4.88 -6.91
N ASP A 211 -8.75 5.59 -7.99
CA ASP A 211 -8.08 6.89 -7.92
C ASP A 211 -8.95 7.96 -7.28
N GLU A 212 -10.24 8.01 -7.63
CA GLU A 212 -11.16 8.98 -7.06
C GLU A 212 -11.38 8.73 -5.57
N VAL A 213 -11.50 7.47 -5.15
CA VAL A 213 -11.59 7.13 -3.72
C VAL A 213 -10.33 7.52 -2.97
N CYS A 214 -9.14 7.18 -3.50
CA CYS A 214 -7.88 7.61 -2.90
C CYS A 214 -7.81 9.13 -2.74
N ARG A 215 -8.07 9.85 -3.83
CA ARG A 215 -8.05 11.31 -3.87
C ARG A 215 -9.06 11.92 -2.90
N ALA A 216 -10.28 11.39 -2.84
CA ALA A 216 -11.31 11.90 -1.97
C ALA A 216 -10.99 11.66 -0.49
N ILE A 217 -10.47 10.48 -0.14
CA ILE A 217 -10.03 10.16 1.22
C ILE A 217 -8.92 11.13 1.65
N LEU A 218 -7.90 11.31 0.82
CA LEU A 218 -6.77 12.18 1.15
C LEU A 218 -7.15 13.65 1.20
N ASN A 219 -8.02 14.13 0.30
CA ASN A 219 -8.54 15.50 0.36
C ASN A 219 -9.46 15.70 1.56
N GLY A 220 -10.28 14.70 1.90
CA GLY A 220 -11.14 14.71 3.08
C GLY A 220 -10.35 14.82 4.38
N ALA A 221 -9.17 14.18 4.44
CA ALA A 221 -8.20 14.33 5.52
C ALA A 221 -7.47 15.69 5.47
N GLY A 222 -7.12 16.18 4.27
CA GLY A 222 -6.33 17.40 4.05
C GLY A 222 -7.08 18.73 4.18
N THR A 223 -8.41 18.76 4.05
CA THR A 223 -9.22 20.00 4.19
C THR A 223 -9.22 20.63 5.59
N ALA A 224 -8.47 20.07 6.54
CA ALA A 224 -8.39 20.56 7.92
C ALA A 224 -6.98 20.94 8.40
N GLY A 225 -5.93 20.94 7.57
CA GLY A 225 -4.57 21.28 8.04
C GLY A 225 -4.07 20.41 9.22
N ASP A 226 -4.73 19.27 9.45
CA ASP A 226 -4.75 18.53 10.71
C ASP A 226 -4.03 17.17 10.62
N VAL A 227 -3.56 16.78 9.42
CA VAL A 227 -2.81 15.53 9.22
C VAL A 227 -1.38 15.75 9.73
N ARG A 228 -1.11 15.23 10.93
CA ARG A 228 0.19 15.34 11.62
C ARG A 228 1.07 14.10 11.46
N ASP A 229 0.55 13.06 10.82
CA ASP A 229 1.24 11.79 10.60
C ASP A 229 1.24 11.47 9.11
N ASP A 230 2.23 10.69 8.66
CA ASP A 230 2.21 10.21 7.28
C ASP A 230 0.96 9.33 7.06
N VAL A 231 0.57 9.17 5.80
CA VAL A 231 -0.56 8.31 5.46
C VAL A 231 -0.19 7.40 4.31
N ALA A 232 -0.28 6.10 4.54
CA ALA A 232 -0.29 5.09 3.50
C ALA A 232 -1.72 4.60 3.25
N LEU A 233 -2.17 4.68 2.00
CA LEU A 233 -3.49 4.24 1.55
C LEU A 233 -3.35 3.31 0.35
N ILE A 234 -3.97 2.13 0.42
CA ILE A 234 -4.05 1.18 -0.70
C ILE A 234 -5.49 0.73 -0.93
N VAL A 235 -5.91 0.78 -2.20
CA VAL A 235 -7.26 0.42 -2.66
C VAL A 235 -7.16 -0.71 -3.68
N GLY A 236 -7.87 -1.79 -3.43
CA GLY A 236 -8.11 -2.86 -4.39
C GLY A 236 -9.52 -2.78 -4.96
N ALA A 237 -9.67 -2.29 -6.18
CA ALA A 237 -10.94 -2.23 -6.89
C ALA A 237 -11.16 -3.53 -7.67
N ARG A 238 -12.08 -4.38 -7.21
CA ARG A 238 -12.37 -5.65 -7.91
C ARG A 238 -12.99 -5.34 -9.28
N SER A 239 -12.43 -5.97 -10.31
CA SER A 239 -12.89 -5.82 -11.69
C SER A 239 -13.03 -7.19 -12.34
N PRO A 240 -13.78 -7.31 -13.45
CA PRO A 240 -13.68 -8.48 -14.30
C PRO A 240 -12.25 -8.65 -14.83
N ALA A 241 -11.81 -9.88 -15.05
CA ALA A 241 -10.56 -10.13 -15.75
C ALA A 241 -10.65 -9.52 -17.17
N PRO A 242 -9.62 -8.80 -17.63
CA PRO A 242 -9.63 -8.19 -18.94
C PRO A 242 -9.59 -9.25 -20.04
N ALA A 243 -10.22 -8.96 -21.18
CA ALA A 243 -10.07 -9.78 -22.37
C ALA A 243 -8.62 -9.67 -22.91
N THR A 244 -8.15 -10.69 -23.63
CA THR A 244 -6.92 -10.59 -24.41
C THR A 244 -7.10 -9.60 -25.55
N TYR A 245 -6.06 -8.82 -25.84
CA TYR A 245 -6.01 -8.00 -27.03
C TYR A 245 -5.55 -8.83 -28.22
N SER A 246 -6.23 -8.68 -29.37
CA SER A 246 -5.83 -9.31 -30.63
C SER A 246 -6.25 -8.42 -31.79
N ILE A 247 -5.32 -8.15 -32.69
CA ILE A 247 -5.58 -7.39 -33.92
C ILE A 247 -4.88 -8.06 -35.11
N ARG A 248 -5.60 -8.13 -36.23
CA ARG A 248 -5.05 -8.48 -37.53
C ARG A 248 -4.96 -7.22 -38.39
N ALA A 249 -3.76 -6.92 -38.88
CA ALA A 249 -3.46 -5.77 -39.70
C ALA A 249 -2.62 -6.17 -40.92
N SER A 250 -2.33 -5.19 -41.77
CA SER A 250 -1.33 -5.34 -42.82
C SER A 250 0.00 -4.79 -42.31
N ALA A 251 1.12 -5.48 -42.59
CA ALA A 251 2.46 -5.01 -42.26
C ALA A 251 2.83 -3.78 -43.11
N SER A 252 2.44 -2.61 -42.61
CA SER A 252 2.66 -1.31 -43.21
C SER A 252 2.93 -0.27 -42.12
N THR A 253 3.71 0.77 -42.42
CA THR A 253 3.96 1.88 -41.49
C THR A 253 2.67 2.64 -41.14
N ALA A 254 1.67 2.61 -42.02
CA ALA A 254 0.35 3.21 -41.77
C ALA A 254 -0.46 2.46 -40.70
N SER A 255 -0.22 1.15 -40.52
CA SER A 255 -0.93 0.34 -39.53
C SER A 255 -0.38 0.50 -38.11
N ALA A 256 0.82 1.10 -37.95
CA ALA A 256 1.46 1.26 -36.66
C ALA A 256 0.66 2.14 -35.69
N SER A 257 -0.07 3.17 -36.16
CA SER A 257 -0.94 3.97 -35.30
C SER A 257 -2.12 3.16 -34.78
N THR A 258 -2.83 2.45 -35.66
CA THR A 258 -4.01 1.64 -35.28
C THR A 258 -3.66 0.56 -34.27
N VAL A 259 -2.53 -0.14 -34.46
CA VAL A 259 -2.09 -1.19 -33.54
C VAL A 259 -1.70 -0.59 -32.18
N ARG A 260 -1.05 0.59 -32.15
CA ARG A 260 -0.71 1.30 -30.90
C ARG A 260 -1.93 1.81 -30.16
N ASP A 261 -2.86 2.45 -30.86
CA ASP A 261 -4.08 2.99 -30.25
C ASP A 261 -4.89 1.87 -29.59
N GLY A 262 -5.05 0.72 -30.28
CA GLY A 262 -5.72 -0.45 -29.72
C GLY A 262 -5.00 -1.07 -28.51
N LEU A 263 -3.65 -1.13 -28.55
CA LEU A 263 -2.87 -1.62 -27.40
C LEU A 263 -2.97 -0.64 -26.23
N ARG A 264 -2.94 0.67 -26.48
CA ARG A 264 -3.06 1.70 -25.46
C ARG A 264 -4.42 1.63 -24.75
N ASP A 265 -5.51 1.52 -25.50
CA ASP A 265 -6.86 1.36 -24.93
C ASP A 265 -6.94 0.11 -24.05
N TRP A 266 -6.29 -0.98 -24.46
CA TRP A 266 -6.21 -2.20 -23.66
C TRP A 266 -5.36 -2.02 -22.39
N LEU A 267 -4.20 -1.35 -22.49
CA LEU A 267 -3.34 -1.02 -21.35
C LEU A 267 -4.04 -0.10 -20.34
N ASP A 268 -4.82 0.87 -20.82
CA ASP A 268 -5.64 1.76 -19.98
C ASP A 268 -6.73 0.95 -19.25
N ALA A 269 -7.38 0.01 -19.93
CA ALA A 269 -8.42 -0.82 -19.35
C ALA A 269 -7.90 -1.76 -18.25
N ILE A 270 -6.67 -2.26 -18.37
CA ILE A 270 -6.03 -3.08 -17.33
C ILE A 270 -5.35 -2.24 -16.23
N GLY A 271 -5.18 -0.94 -16.43
CA GLY A 271 -4.59 -0.02 -15.47
C GLY A 271 -3.05 -0.03 -15.45
N ALA A 272 -2.42 -0.18 -16.62
CA ALA A 272 -0.97 -0.12 -16.76
C ALA A 272 -0.39 1.26 -16.36
N GLY A 273 0.88 1.27 -15.92
CA GLY A 273 1.56 2.51 -15.56
C GLY A 273 2.06 3.30 -16.78
N LEU A 274 2.23 4.61 -16.63
CA LEU A 274 2.70 5.49 -17.72
C LEU A 274 4.01 5.02 -18.37
N LEU A 275 4.96 4.52 -17.57
CA LEU A 275 6.24 4.01 -18.09
C LEU A 275 6.04 2.74 -18.92
N ASP A 276 5.11 1.87 -18.52
CA ASP A 276 4.77 0.66 -19.26
C ASP A 276 4.15 1.00 -20.63
N HIS A 277 3.26 2.00 -20.67
CA HIS A 277 2.71 2.53 -21.91
C HIS A 277 3.82 3.01 -22.85
N ILE A 278 4.73 3.84 -22.35
CA ILE A 278 5.84 4.37 -23.15
C ILE A 278 6.75 3.25 -23.66
N GLY A 279 7.05 2.26 -22.82
CA GLY A 279 7.89 1.12 -23.19
C GLY A 279 7.27 0.27 -24.30
N LEU A 280 6.02 -0.15 -24.10
CA LEU A 280 5.29 -1.00 -25.03
C LEU A 280 4.95 -0.28 -26.35
N ASP A 281 4.55 0.99 -26.31
CA ASP A 281 4.24 1.77 -27.52
C ASP A 281 5.47 1.89 -28.44
N HIS A 282 6.66 2.13 -27.86
CA HIS A 282 7.90 2.20 -28.62
C HIS A 282 8.31 0.83 -29.17
N ALA A 283 8.30 -0.21 -28.33
CA ALA A 283 8.67 -1.56 -28.76
C ALA A 283 7.75 -2.02 -29.91
N LEU A 284 6.44 -1.81 -29.79
CA LEU A 284 5.47 -2.17 -30.81
C LEU A 284 5.68 -1.40 -32.11
N ALA A 285 5.93 -0.08 -32.05
CA ALA A 285 6.20 0.73 -33.23
C ALA A 285 7.40 0.21 -34.04
N GLU A 286 8.47 -0.16 -33.35
CA GLU A 286 9.67 -0.72 -33.96
C GLU A 286 9.40 -2.10 -34.60
N LEU A 287 8.68 -2.98 -33.90
CA LEU A 287 8.34 -4.31 -34.42
C LEU A 287 7.45 -4.25 -35.66
N VAL A 288 6.42 -3.40 -35.65
CA VAL A 288 5.54 -3.19 -36.82
C VAL A 288 6.31 -2.58 -37.99
N THR A 289 7.22 -1.65 -37.72
CA THR A 289 8.06 -1.02 -38.76
C THR A 289 9.02 -2.04 -39.37
N ASN A 290 9.65 -2.88 -38.53
CA ASN A 290 10.53 -3.95 -38.99
C ASN A 290 9.77 -4.96 -39.87
N ALA A 291 8.57 -5.36 -39.47
CA ALA A 291 7.72 -6.24 -40.28
C ALA A 291 7.38 -5.58 -41.64
N ALA A 292 7.03 -4.30 -41.64
CA ALA A 292 6.67 -3.58 -42.86
C ALA A 292 7.83 -3.42 -43.85
N GLN A 293 9.03 -3.12 -43.34
CA GLN A 293 10.20 -2.79 -44.16
C GLN A 293 11.03 -4.02 -44.55
N HIS A 294 11.11 -5.04 -43.69
CA HIS A 294 12.10 -6.11 -43.82
C HIS A 294 11.52 -7.50 -44.02
N ALA A 295 10.25 -7.74 -43.68
CA ALA A 295 9.68 -9.09 -43.75
C ALA A 295 9.30 -9.52 -45.18
N TYR A 296 9.03 -8.57 -46.07
CA TYR A 296 8.53 -8.81 -47.43
C TYR A 296 9.40 -8.11 -48.50
N PRO A 297 10.66 -8.56 -48.70
CA PRO A 297 11.63 -7.88 -49.56
C PRO A 297 11.39 -8.09 -51.06
N ASP A 298 10.81 -9.23 -51.43
CA ASP A 298 10.55 -9.62 -52.82
C ASP A 298 9.03 -9.63 -53.04
N ASP A 299 8.36 -8.48 -53.11
CA ASP A 299 6.95 -8.55 -53.54
C ASP A 299 6.35 -7.37 -54.31
N THR A 300 5.51 -7.80 -55.25
CA THR A 300 4.67 -7.05 -56.17
C THR A 300 3.56 -6.30 -55.43
N ARG A 301 3.03 -5.22 -56.03
CA ARG A 301 2.13 -4.24 -55.38
C ARG A 301 0.82 -4.81 -54.77
N ASP A 302 0.51 -6.09 -54.96
CA ASP A 302 -0.77 -6.73 -54.59
C ASP A 302 -0.66 -7.93 -53.62
N ALA A 303 0.52 -8.24 -53.07
CA ALA A 303 0.67 -9.38 -52.15
C ALA A 303 0.14 -9.10 -50.73
N GLU A 304 -0.55 -10.07 -50.12
CA GLU A 304 -0.98 -10.00 -48.73
C GLU A 304 0.22 -9.94 -47.78
N ARG A 305 0.23 -8.95 -46.89
CA ARG A 305 1.26 -8.74 -45.86
C ARG A 305 0.64 -8.88 -44.48
N PRO A 306 0.21 -10.07 -44.05
CA PRO A 306 -0.49 -10.20 -42.78
C PRO A 306 0.44 -9.89 -41.60
N LEU A 307 -0.11 -9.19 -40.63
CA LEU A 307 0.48 -8.88 -39.33
C LEU A 307 -0.56 -9.22 -38.25
N TRP A 308 -0.12 -9.94 -37.23
CA TRP A 308 -0.92 -10.27 -36.06
C TRP A 308 -0.25 -9.70 -34.83
N VAL A 309 -1.03 -9.08 -33.95
CA VAL A 309 -0.56 -8.62 -32.64
C VAL A 309 -1.53 -9.12 -31.59
N ASP A 310 -1.02 -9.92 -30.67
CA ASP A 310 -1.75 -10.48 -29.54
C ASP A 310 -1.12 -9.99 -28.24
N ALA A 311 -1.92 -9.59 -27.25
CA ALA A 311 -1.44 -9.28 -25.91
C ALA A 311 -2.34 -9.90 -24.83
N ALA A 312 -1.71 -10.48 -23.81
CA ALA A 312 -2.38 -11.10 -22.68
C ALA A 312 -1.66 -10.76 -21.38
N LEU A 313 -2.44 -10.49 -20.33
CA LEU A 313 -1.96 -10.31 -18.96
C LEU A 313 -2.14 -11.62 -18.20
N ASP A 314 -1.07 -12.13 -17.61
CA ASP A 314 -1.12 -13.34 -16.77
C ASP A 314 -1.40 -13.03 -15.29
N ASP A 315 -1.60 -14.09 -14.51
CA ASP A 315 -1.93 -14.02 -13.08
C ASP A 315 -0.80 -13.46 -12.21
N SER A 316 0.43 -13.37 -12.74
CA SER A 316 1.61 -12.84 -12.06
C SER A 316 1.81 -11.33 -12.28
N GLY A 317 0.99 -10.75 -13.15
CA GLY A 317 1.08 -9.35 -13.56
C GLY A 317 2.05 -9.10 -14.71
N THR A 318 2.41 -10.16 -15.46
CA THR A 318 3.25 -10.05 -16.64
C THR A 318 2.40 -10.04 -17.89
N VAL A 319 2.59 -9.02 -18.73
CA VAL A 319 2.04 -8.96 -20.08
C VAL A 319 2.97 -9.68 -21.04
N THR A 320 2.40 -10.55 -21.86
CA THR A 320 3.06 -11.11 -23.04
C THR A 320 2.45 -10.47 -24.28
N VAL A 321 3.26 -9.76 -25.07
CA VAL A 321 2.87 -9.20 -26.38
C VAL A 321 3.57 -10.02 -27.46
N THR A 322 2.81 -10.57 -28.41
CA THR A 322 3.33 -11.31 -29.54
C THR A 322 3.03 -10.55 -30.83
N VAL A 323 4.06 -10.25 -31.61
CA VAL A 323 3.94 -9.66 -32.95
C VAL A 323 4.41 -10.69 -33.96
N SER A 324 3.51 -11.12 -34.84
CA SER A 324 3.76 -12.17 -35.82
C SER A 324 3.45 -11.69 -37.23
N ASP A 325 4.25 -12.10 -38.21
CA ASP A 325 4.02 -11.87 -39.63
C ASP A 325 4.38 -13.11 -40.46
N ALA A 326 3.90 -13.19 -41.71
CA ALA A 326 4.17 -14.31 -42.62
C ALA A 326 5.48 -14.17 -43.41
N GLY A 327 6.24 -13.09 -43.21
CA GLY A 327 7.48 -12.79 -43.91
C GLY A 327 8.73 -13.28 -43.19
N ARG A 328 9.89 -13.01 -43.81
CA ARG A 328 11.21 -13.42 -43.28
C ARG A 328 12.09 -12.20 -43.11
N TRP A 329 12.37 -11.84 -41.87
CA TRP A 329 13.25 -10.71 -41.55
C TRP A 329 14.68 -11.08 -41.95
N ARG A 330 15.28 -10.31 -42.86
CA ARG A 330 16.70 -10.48 -43.23
C ARG A 330 17.60 -10.02 -42.08
N GLU A 331 18.62 -10.80 -41.73
CA GLU A 331 19.55 -10.54 -40.61
C GLU A 331 20.35 -9.23 -40.72
N GLU A 332 20.52 -8.71 -41.94
CA GLU A 332 21.50 -7.65 -42.23
C GLU A 332 20.95 -6.21 -42.34
N VAL A 333 19.65 -5.97 -42.12
CA VAL A 333 19.00 -4.69 -42.54
C VAL A 333 18.46 -3.82 -41.39
N SER A 334 18.43 -4.32 -40.16
CA SER A 334 18.21 -3.48 -38.99
C SER A 334 19.56 -3.03 -38.44
N ASP A 335 19.72 -1.75 -38.12
CA ASP A 335 20.88 -1.21 -37.38
C ASP A 335 21.07 -1.86 -35.98
N GLY A 336 20.32 -2.92 -35.65
CA GLY A 336 20.25 -3.61 -34.36
C GLY A 336 19.60 -2.78 -33.26
N ARG A 337 19.56 -1.46 -33.43
CA ARG A 337 19.09 -0.48 -32.43
C ARG A 337 17.63 -0.64 -32.08
N GLY A 338 16.72 -0.82 -33.05
CA GLY A 338 15.28 -0.93 -32.76
C GLY A 338 14.94 -2.16 -31.90
N LEU A 339 15.50 -3.32 -32.25
CA LEU A 339 15.36 -4.54 -31.45
C LEU A 339 16.10 -4.46 -30.11
N MET A 340 17.28 -3.82 -30.08
CA MET A 340 18.01 -3.59 -28.83
C MET A 340 17.25 -2.65 -27.89
N MET A 341 16.58 -1.62 -28.41
CA MET A 341 15.74 -0.71 -27.63
C MET A 341 14.48 -1.42 -27.13
N ALA A 342 13.80 -2.20 -27.98
CA ALA A 342 12.67 -3.02 -27.55
C ALA A 342 13.06 -4.04 -26.48
N ALA A 343 14.21 -4.70 -26.64
CA ALA A 343 14.75 -5.62 -25.64
C ALA A 343 15.15 -4.93 -24.33
N ALA A 344 15.70 -3.71 -24.39
CA ALA A 344 16.08 -2.95 -23.20
C ALA A 344 14.88 -2.45 -22.38
N LEU A 345 13.70 -2.39 -23.00
CA LEU A 345 12.45 -1.96 -22.37
C LEU A 345 11.61 -3.13 -21.83
N ALA A 346 11.97 -4.38 -22.17
CA ALA A 346 11.24 -5.57 -21.76
C ALA A 346 12.06 -6.45 -20.80
N ASP A 347 11.37 -7.26 -19.97
CA ASP A 347 12.03 -8.23 -19.10
C ASP A 347 12.66 -9.37 -19.91
N SER A 348 11.99 -9.76 -20.99
CA SER A 348 12.53 -10.70 -21.98
C SER A 348 11.95 -10.43 -23.36
N MET A 349 12.75 -10.69 -24.39
CA MET A 349 12.33 -10.65 -25.78
C MET A 349 12.86 -11.88 -26.53
N ASP A 350 11.97 -12.65 -27.13
CA ASP A 350 12.30 -13.82 -27.93
C ASP A 350 11.89 -13.61 -29.39
N VAL A 351 12.82 -13.85 -30.31
CA VAL A 351 12.60 -13.72 -31.76
C VAL A 351 12.68 -15.10 -32.40
N ARG A 352 11.54 -15.61 -32.87
CA ARG A 352 11.41 -16.90 -33.54
C ARG A 352 11.23 -16.69 -35.03
N ARG A 353 12.23 -17.09 -35.82
CA ARG A 353 12.22 -17.00 -37.29
C ARG A 353 12.03 -18.38 -37.88
N GLY A 354 11.11 -18.51 -38.84
CA GLY A 354 10.83 -19.78 -39.47
C GLY A 354 10.43 -19.66 -40.94
N PRO A 355 10.26 -20.80 -41.62
CA PRO A 355 9.87 -20.79 -43.03
C PRO A 355 8.52 -20.14 -43.32
N ARG A 356 7.66 -20.06 -42.29
CA ARG A 356 6.26 -19.61 -42.32
C ARG A 356 6.07 -18.17 -41.80
N GLY A 357 7.12 -17.50 -41.35
CA GLY A 357 6.98 -16.20 -40.71
C GLY A 357 8.06 -15.84 -39.70
N THR A 358 7.94 -14.63 -39.16
CA THR A 358 8.70 -14.14 -38.01
C THR A 358 7.73 -13.84 -36.87
N GLU A 359 8.08 -14.26 -35.66
CA GLU A 359 7.34 -14.01 -34.44
C GLU A 359 8.27 -13.39 -33.40
N VAL A 360 7.83 -12.31 -32.79
CA VAL A 360 8.53 -11.63 -31.70
C VAL A 360 7.63 -11.60 -30.48
N GLU A 361 8.11 -12.20 -29.39
CA GLU A 361 7.43 -12.23 -28.11
C GLU A 361 8.14 -11.31 -27.13
N LEU A 362 7.42 -10.35 -26.56
CA LEU A 362 7.88 -9.44 -25.52
C LEU A 362 7.17 -9.79 -24.22
N ARG A 363 7.92 -9.88 -23.11
CA ARG A 363 7.34 -10.05 -21.76
C ARG A 363 7.74 -8.89 -20.87
N LEU A 364 6.76 -8.29 -20.20
CA LEU A 364 6.95 -7.16 -19.30
C LEU A 364 6.08 -7.30 -18.07
N LYS A 365 6.68 -7.20 -16.89
CA LYS A 365 5.97 -7.10 -15.62
C LYS A 365 5.45 -5.68 -15.45
N LEU A 366 4.14 -5.55 -15.46
CA LEU A 366 3.48 -4.26 -15.36
C LEU A 366 3.43 -3.78 -13.91
N ALA A 367 3.60 -2.47 -13.75
CA ALA A 367 3.51 -1.83 -12.44
C ALA A 367 2.82 -0.47 -12.54
N ARG A 368 1.90 -0.24 -11.61
CA ARG A 368 1.24 1.04 -11.46
C ARG A 368 1.91 1.85 -10.35
N PRO A 369 2.40 3.07 -10.62
CA PRO A 369 3.13 3.84 -9.62
C PRO A 369 2.25 4.19 -8.41
N VAL A 370 2.84 4.17 -7.22
CA VAL A 370 2.22 4.73 -6.02
C VAL A 370 2.27 6.26 -6.12
N GLN A 371 1.14 6.92 -5.88
CA GLN A 371 1.08 8.37 -5.91
C GLN A 371 1.69 8.94 -4.63
N LEU A 372 2.87 9.56 -4.74
CA LEU A 372 3.47 10.30 -3.64
C LEU A 372 2.95 11.73 -3.64
N LEU A 373 2.26 12.11 -2.56
CA LEU A 373 1.76 13.45 -2.32
C LEU A 373 2.53 14.08 -1.17
N GLN A 374 2.73 15.38 -1.23
CA GLN A 374 3.24 16.18 -0.11
C GLN A 374 2.10 17.05 0.40
N SER A 375 1.96 17.18 1.72
CA SER A 375 1.09 18.21 2.29
C SER A 375 1.53 19.58 1.77
N GLU A 376 0.61 20.35 1.17
CA GLU A 376 0.92 21.75 0.86
C GLU A 376 1.01 22.52 2.18
N PRO A 377 2.11 23.24 2.45
CA PRO A 377 2.16 24.13 3.60
C PRO A 377 1.15 25.25 3.36
N GLU A 378 0.10 25.34 4.18
CA GLU A 378 -0.74 26.53 4.17
C GLU A 378 0.15 27.77 4.34
N PRO A 379 -0.09 28.87 3.59
CA PRO A 379 0.65 30.10 3.77
C PRO A 379 0.47 30.55 5.21
N ARG A 380 1.53 30.33 5.99
CA ARG A 380 1.63 30.62 7.41
C ARG A 380 1.13 32.03 7.65
N ALA A 381 -0.12 32.17 8.10
CA ALA A 381 -0.52 33.36 8.83
C ALA A 381 0.55 33.55 9.91
N ALA A 382 1.08 34.78 10.04
CA ALA A 382 2.02 35.12 11.11
C ALA A 382 1.53 34.41 12.38
N PRO A 383 2.38 33.65 13.08
CA PRO A 383 1.93 32.71 14.09
C PRO A 383 0.99 33.45 15.02
N VAL A 384 -0.31 33.17 14.87
CA VAL A 384 -1.24 33.44 15.94
C VAL A 384 -0.73 32.47 16.99
N VAL A 385 -0.05 33.04 17.98
CA VAL A 385 0.22 32.33 19.23
C VAL A 385 -1.16 32.15 19.85
N ASP A 386 -1.91 31.17 19.35
CA ASP A 386 -2.97 30.57 20.11
C ASP A 386 -2.26 29.80 21.21
N ASP A 387 -2.27 30.45 22.36
CA ASP A 387 -1.74 29.97 23.62
C ASP A 387 -2.59 28.75 24.05
N HIS A 388 -1.92 27.60 24.11
CA HIS A 388 -2.29 26.31 24.74
C HIS A 388 -3.10 25.27 23.95
N ASP A 389 -2.36 24.26 23.44
CA ASP A 389 -2.72 22.82 23.46
C ASP A 389 -1.53 21.90 23.04
N GLY A 390 -0.40 21.73 23.72
CA GLY A 390 0.12 21.99 25.08
C GLY A 390 1.39 21.11 25.21
N GLU A 391 2.46 21.58 25.88
CA GLU A 391 3.64 20.73 26.14
C GLU A 391 3.24 19.46 26.91
N LEU A 392 3.98 18.36 26.73
CA LEU A 392 3.77 17.17 27.56
C LEU A 392 4.18 17.51 28.99
N HIS A 393 3.20 17.56 29.89
CA HIS A 393 3.42 17.71 31.32
C HIS A 393 3.32 16.36 32.02
N THR A 394 4.42 15.92 32.62
CA THR A 394 4.48 14.71 33.43
C THR A 394 4.69 15.05 34.90
N VAL A 395 3.94 14.39 35.77
CA VAL A 395 4.18 14.38 37.23
C VAL A 395 4.48 12.95 37.61
N ALA A 396 5.77 12.63 37.71
CA ALA A 396 6.25 11.32 38.14
C ALA A 396 6.61 11.33 39.62
N ALA A 397 6.22 10.26 40.31
CA ALA A 397 6.67 9.91 41.65
C ALA A 397 6.78 8.38 41.71
N ARG A 398 7.47 7.86 42.73
CA ARG A 398 7.58 6.40 42.89
C ARG A 398 6.20 5.76 42.96
N GLY A 399 5.90 4.89 42.01
CA GLY A 399 4.62 4.19 41.89
C GLY A 399 3.49 4.98 41.25
N SER A 400 3.72 6.20 40.75
CA SER A 400 2.67 7.00 40.10
C SER A 400 3.22 7.91 39.00
N LEU A 401 2.55 7.94 37.86
CA LEU A 401 2.80 8.88 36.77
C LEU A 401 1.47 9.51 36.35
N VAL A 402 1.40 10.83 36.26
CA VAL A 402 0.31 11.54 35.60
C VAL A 402 0.85 12.22 34.36
N ALA A 403 0.29 11.94 33.19
CA ALA A 403 0.67 12.56 31.93
C ALA A 403 -0.49 13.40 31.37
N LYS A 404 -0.18 14.62 30.93
CA LYS A 404 -1.14 15.52 30.27
C LYS A 404 -0.52 16.16 29.04
N GLY A 405 -1.26 16.21 27.94
CA GLY A 405 -0.76 16.69 26.63
C GLY A 405 -0.46 15.55 25.64
N PRO A 406 0.20 15.84 24.51
CA PRO A 406 0.48 14.86 23.46
C PRO A 406 1.69 13.97 23.79
N ILE A 407 1.57 12.67 23.55
CA ILE A 407 2.65 11.69 23.58
C ILE A 407 2.93 11.24 22.15
N ASP A 408 3.99 11.79 21.55
CA ASP A 408 4.40 11.54 20.18
C ASP A 408 5.93 11.45 20.06
N GLY A 409 6.45 11.33 18.82
CA GLY A 409 7.89 11.22 18.57
C GLY A 409 8.73 12.41 19.05
N VAL A 410 8.11 13.55 19.37
CA VAL A 410 8.80 14.74 19.91
C VAL A 410 8.84 14.68 21.44
N THR A 411 7.75 14.25 22.09
CA THR A 411 7.62 14.25 23.55
C THR A 411 8.00 12.92 24.21
N ILE A 412 8.31 11.88 23.41
CA ILE A 412 8.54 10.51 23.90
C ILE A 412 9.68 10.41 24.93
N GLU A 413 10.78 11.14 24.76
CA GLU A 413 11.92 11.08 25.70
C GLU A 413 11.53 11.55 27.10
N VAL A 414 10.66 12.57 27.19
CA VAL A 414 10.15 13.10 28.46
C VAL A 414 9.21 12.09 29.12
N PHE A 415 8.37 11.44 28.30
CA PHE A 415 7.47 10.39 28.79
C PHE A 415 8.23 9.17 29.31
N ASP A 416 9.24 8.70 28.58
CA ASP A 416 10.09 7.56 28.97
C ASP A 416 10.86 7.82 30.25
N ALA A 417 11.43 9.02 30.41
CA ALA A 417 12.09 9.42 31.64
C ALA A 417 11.12 9.36 32.84
N ALA A 418 9.89 9.82 32.65
CA ALA A 418 8.86 9.81 33.68
C ALA A 418 8.39 8.37 34.03
N LEU A 419 8.26 7.49 33.03
CA LEU A 419 7.99 6.06 33.22
C LEU A 419 9.14 5.37 33.97
N HIS A 420 10.39 5.68 33.61
CA HIS A 420 11.58 5.19 34.30
C HIS A 420 11.56 5.58 35.78
N GLU A 421 11.23 6.83 36.11
CA GLU A 421 11.12 7.28 37.49
C GLU A 421 10.01 6.56 38.25
N ALA A 422 8.80 6.53 37.69
CA ALA A 422 7.63 5.97 38.35
C ALA A 422 7.77 4.47 38.64
N THR A 423 8.30 3.71 37.68
CA THR A 423 8.44 2.25 37.74
C THR A 423 9.79 1.77 38.30
N ARG A 424 10.70 2.69 38.65
CA ARG A 424 12.12 2.38 38.93
C ARG A 424 12.74 1.54 37.82
N ALA A 425 12.67 2.06 36.59
CA ALA A 425 13.11 1.39 35.37
C ALA A 425 12.47 0.01 35.15
N GLY A 426 11.18 -0.11 35.48
CA GLY A 426 10.40 -1.33 35.30
C GLY A 426 10.63 -2.40 36.37
N THR A 427 11.17 -2.05 37.54
CA THR A 427 11.43 -3.00 38.64
C THR A 427 10.44 -2.90 39.80
N ALA A 428 9.54 -1.92 39.78
CA ALA A 428 8.53 -1.68 40.81
C ALA A 428 7.16 -1.37 40.18
N SER A 429 6.10 -1.65 40.94
CA SER A 429 4.73 -1.39 40.50
C SER A 429 4.46 0.11 40.40
N ALA A 430 3.61 0.52 39.44
CA ALA A 430 3.17 1.90 39.31
C ALA A 430 1.79 2.02 38.67
N THR A 431 1.12 3.13 38.93
CA THR A 431 -0.10 3.55 38.23
C THR A 431 0.23 4.70 37.28
N VAL A 432 -0.18 4.57 36.02
CA VAL A 432 0.02 5.58 34.97
C VAL A 432 -1.35 6.17 34.59
N ASP A 433 -1.58 7.41 34.98
CA ASP A 433 -2.77 8.19 34.64
C ASP A 433 -2.57 8.94 33.31
N LEU A 434 -3.32 8.47 32.31
CA LEU A 434 -3.33 8.98 30.94
C LEU A 434 -4.62 9.80 30.66
N SER A 435 -5.39 10.16 31.69
CA SER A 435 -6.68 10.85 31.54
C SER A 435 -6.59 12.22 30.84
N GLY A 436 -5.45 12.90 30.98
CA GLY A 436 -5.20 14.19 30.32
C GLY A 436 -4.38 14.09 29.03
N VAL A 437 -4.14 12.88 28.51
CA VAL A 437 -3.41 12.69 27.26
C VAL A 437 -4.32 13.05 26.09
N THR A 438 -3.87 14.03 25.30
CA THR A 438 -4.63 14.56 24.15
C THR A 438 -4.34 13.79 22.86
N HIS A 439 -3.20 13.10 22.80
CA HIS A 439 -2.79 12.28 21.67
C HIS A 439 -1.83 11.19 22.15
N LEU A 440 -2.06 9.93 21.75
CA LEU A 440 -1.17 8.81 22.06
C LEU A 440 -0.72 8.14 20.75
N ALA A 441 0.52 8.39 20.36
CA ALA A 441 1.11 7.84 19.15
C ALA A 441 1.83 6.51 19.38
N SER A 442 2.21 5.86 18.28
CA SER A 442 2.90 4.56 18.23
C SER A 442 4.17 4.50 19.11
N PRO A 443 5.02 5.54 19.21
CA PRO A 443 6.10 5.58 20.19
C PRO A 443 5.63 5.48 21.65
N GLY A 444 4.56 6.20 22.02
CA GLY A 444 3.99 6.12 23.36
C GLY A 444 3.43 4.72 23.66
N VAL A 445 2.76 4.10 22.68
CA VAL A 445 2.27 2.72 22.78
C VAL A 445 3.43 1.75 23.00
N GLN A 446 4.53 1.89 22.24
CA GLN A 446 5.74 1.07 22.40
C GLN A 446 6.29 1.16 23.82
N SER A 447 6.46 2.37 24.35
CA SER A 447 6.95 2.58 25.72
C SER A 447 6.04 1.94 26.76
N LEU A 448 4.71 2.07 26.63
CA LEU A 448 3.76 1.44 27.54
C LEU A 448 3.93 -0.09 27.56
N PHE A 449 4.05 -0.73 26.40
CA PHE A 449 4.27 -2.18 26.30
C PHE A 449 5.64 -2.61 26.80
N GLU A 450 6.69 -1.85 26.51
CA GLU A 450 8.03 -2.15 26.99
C GLU A 450 8.09 -2.12 28.52
N PHE A 451 7.53 -1.10 29.15
CA PHE A 451 7.47 -0.98 30.61
C PHE A 451 6.53 -2.01 31.24
N LEU A 452 5.44 -2.38 30.58
CA LEU A 452 4.57 -3.47 31.01
C LEU A 452 5.33 -4.82 31.00
N ALA A 453 6.10 -5.10 29.95
CA ALA A 453 6.91 -6.32 29.86
C ALA A 453 8.07 -6.32 30.88
N ARG A 454 8.71 -5.19 31.13
CA ARG A 454 9.76 -5.03 32.16
C ARG A 454 9.21 -5.27 33.57
N THR A 455 8.12 -4.61 33.93
CA THR A 455 7.46 -4.76 35.26
C THR A 455 6.98 -6.18 35.49
N LYS A 456 6.36 -6.82 34.49
CA LYS A 456 5.96 -8.22 34.56
C LYS A 456 7.15 -9.16 34.81
N ARG A 457 8.28 -8.98 34.14
CA ARG A 457 9.52 -9.77 34.38
C ARG A 457 10.07 -9.58 35.79
N ALA A 458 9.90 -8.39 36.38
CA ALA A 458 10.30 -8.10 37.75
C ALA A 458 9.30 -8.60 38.82
N GLY A 459 8.17 -9.20 38.42
CA GLY A 459 7.09 -9.59 39.34
C GLY A 459 6.31 -8.40 39.92
N ALA A 460 6.36 -7.25 39.25
CA ALA A 460 5.63 -6.04 39.59
C ALA A 460 4.41 -5.85 38.66
N GLU A 461 3.54 -4.90 39.00
CA GLU A 461 2.31 -4.61 38.25
C GLU A 461 2.30 -3.17 37.76
N LEU A 462 1.95 -2.96 36.48
CA LEU A 462 1.78 -1.65 35.87
C LEU A 462 0.33 -1.47 35.48
N THR A 463 -0.32 -0.47 36.07
CA THR A 463 -1.75 -0.19 35.88
C THR A 463 -1.95 1.11 35.13
N PHE A 464 -2.88 1.13 34.17
CA PHE A 464 -3.18 2.32 33.37
C PHE A 464 -4.57 2.88 33.73
N LEU A 465 -4.70 4.21 33.82
CA LEU A 465 -5.97 4.90 33.99
C LEU A 465 -6.23 5.79 32.77
N ALA A 466 -7.23 5.41 31.97
CA ALA A 466 -7.68 6.18 30.82
C ALA A 466 -9.23 6.16 30.77
N PRO A 467 -9.90 7.29 31.07
CA PRO A 467 -11.36 7.35 31.07
C PRO A 467 -11.96 6.93 29.72
N ALA A 468 -13.07 6.20 29.76
CA ALA A 468 -13.76 5.74 28.56
C ALA A 468 -14.09 6.91 27.62
N GLY A 469 -13.75 6.76 26.34
CA GLY A 469 -13.93 7.80 25.32
C GLY A 469 -12.80 8.84 25.25
N SER A 470 -11.82 8.83 26.14
CA SER A 470 -10.62 9.66 26.01
C SER A 470 -9.74 9.20 24.83
N PRO A 471 -8.92 10.09 24.24
CA PRO A 471 -8.00 9.71 23.15
C PRO A 471 -7.08 8.53 23.54
N ALA A 472 -6.52 8.55 24.75
CA ALA A 472 -5.69 7.46 25.25
C ALA A 472 -6.48 6.15 25.39
N ALA A 473 -7.70 6.19 25.93
CA ALA A 473 -8.52 4.99 26.08
C ALA A 473 -8.89 4.37 24.73
N GLN A 474 -9.16 5.19 23.72
CA GLN A 474 -9.46 4.73 22.36
C GLN A 474 -8.26 3.97 21.75
N ILE A 475 -7.06 4.54 21.82
CA ILE A 475 -5.84 3.90 21.32
C ILE A 475 -5.49 2.65 22.14
N MET A 476 -5.56 2.72 23.46
CA MET A 476 -5.34 1.56 24.34
C MET A 476 -6.29 0.40 24.01
N THR A 477 -7.56 0.70 23.77
CA THR A 477 -8.56 -0.30 23.36
C THR A 477 -8.19 -0.90 22.00
N LEU A 478 -7.78 -0.08 21.03
CA LEU A 478 -7.35 -0.55 19.70
C LEU A 478 -6.18 -1.54 19.79
N VAL A 479 -5.21 -1.27 20.68
CA VAL A 479 -3.99 -2.07 20.85
C VAL A 479 -4.10 -3.13 21.94
N GLY A 480 -5.27 -3.36 22.53
CA GLY A 480 -5.50 -4.40 23.54
C GLY A 480 -4.82 -4.15 24.90
N LEU A 481 -4.61 -2.88 25.28
CA LEU A 481 -4.22 -2.44 26.63
C LEU A 481 -5.46 -2.14 27.47
N VAL A 482 -5.51 -2.71 28.67
CA VAL A 482 -6.66 -2.57 29.58
C VAL A 482 -6.44 -1.37 30.51
N SER A 483 -7.41 -0.46 30.55
CA SER A 483 -7.51 0.54 31.63
C SER A 483 -8.16 -0.09 32.85
N ALA A 484 -7.64 0.23 34.03
CA ALA A 484 -8.24 -0.14 35.31
C ALA A 484 -9.48 0.70 35.67
#